data_AF-A0A7J7SXN6-F1
#
_entry.id   AF-A0A7J7SXN6-F1
#
_cell.length_a   1.000
_cell.length_b   1.000
_cell.length_c   1.000
_cell.angle_alpha   90.00
_cell.angle_beta   90.00
_cell.angle_gamma   90.00
#
_symmetry.space_group_name_H-M   'P 1'
#
loop_
_entity.id
_entity.type
_entity.pdbx_description
1 polymer ?
#
loop_
_entity_poly.entity_id
_entity_poly.type
_entity_poly.pdbx_seq_one_letter_code
_entity_poly.pdbx_strand_id
1 'polypeptide(L)'
;MGMRHAIFNPNMQALDDELFTASMRDLVLDTAPASAFGSLVAILMPYVGRRIHEVIIAMATLGDVESRRRRKLRQEVRALETCKPKSKVKGRGRGPQRVTHTQMWRDLVAAGVDRKKIYRQPNALLLELWKQLCPEQQFRRSLKKSRKARPVSLQDFMQLEVDSFQLD
;
A
#
# COMPACT_ATOMS: atom_id res chain seq x y z
N MET A 1 -5.85 34.42 27.50
CA MET A 1 -6.89 33.75 26.69
C MET A 1 -7.32 34.71 25.58
N GLY A 2 -6.63 34.71 24.44
CA GLY A 2 -6.95 35.61 23.33
C GLY A 2 -8.01 35.00 22.42
N MET A 3 -9.25 35.46 22.52
CA MET A 3 -10.34 35.07 21.62
C MET A 3 -10.05 35.60 20.21
N ARG A 4 -9.85 34.70 19.25
CA ARG A 4 -9.75 35.07 17.84
C ARG A 4 -11.17 35.16 17.29
N HIS A 5 -11.58 36.35 16.90
CA HIS A 5 -12.87 36.58 16.27
C HIS A 5 -12.77 36.27 14.78
N ALA A 6 -13.73 35.51 14.25
CA ALA A 6 -13.91 35.31 12.82
C ALA A 6 -14.86 36.39 12.29
N ILE A 7 -14.49 37.04 11.19
CA ILE A 7 -15.32 38.04 10.52
C ILE A 7 -16.28 37.29 9.58
N PHE A 8 -17.58 37.34 9.88
CA PHE A 8 -18.63 36.86 8.99
C PHE A 8 -18.96 37.96 7.98
N ASN A 9 -18.77 37.70 6.68
CA ASN A 9 -19.12 38.63 5.61
C ASN A 9 -20.36 38.10 4.87
N PRO A 10 -21.53 38.77 4.99
CA PRO A 10 -22.77 38.35 4.34
C PRO A 10 -22.74 38.49 2.80
N ASN A 11 -21.73 39.18 2.24
CA ASN A 11 -21.53 39.33 0.80
C ASN A 11 -20.62 38.25 0.19
N MET A 12 -20.08 37.33 1.01
CA MET A 12 -19.48 36.11 0.49
C MET A 12 -20.63 35.23 0.03
N GLN A 13 -20.89 35.21 -1.29
CA GLN A 13 -21.76 34.22 -1.91
C GLN A 13 -21.29 32.85 -1.40
N ALA A 14 -22.10 32.18 -0.59
CA ALA A 14 -21.67 30.96 0.06
C ALA A 14 -21.24 29.98 -1.04
N LEU A 15 -20.07 29.34 -0.88
CA LEU A 15 -19.60 28.31 -1.81
C LEU A 15 -20.69 27.22 -2.02
N ASP A 16 -21.57 27.06 -1.04
CA ASP A 16 -22.71 26.15 -1.05
C ASP A 16 -23.88 26.57 -1.98
N ASP A 17 -23.93 27.83 -2.43
CA ASP A 17 -24.97 28.35 -3.34
C ASP A 17 -24.51 28.41 -4.81
N GLU A 18 -23.23 28.18 -5.08
CA GLU A 18 -22.70 28.13 -6.44
C GLU A 18 -23.22 26.90 -7.19
N LEU A 19 -23.52 27.05 -8.48
CA LEU A 19 -24.00 25.98 -9.34
C LEU A 19 -22.83 25.23 -9.98
N PHE A 20 -22.92 23.91 -10.00
CA PHE A 20 -22.02 23.04 -10.72
C PHE A 20 -22.27 23.17 -12.22
N THR A 21 -21.39 23.86 -12.92
CA THR A 21 -21.55 24.16 -14.36
C THR A 21 -20.96 23.07 -15.24
N ALA A 22 -21.31 23.07 -16.53
CA ALA A 22 -20.73 22.16 -17.51
C ALA A 22 -19.20 22.32 -17.62
N SER A 23 -18.68 23.55 -17.48
CA SER A 23 -17.22 23.79 -17.50
C SER A 23 -16.52 23.18 -16.28
N MET A 24 -17.14 23.20 -15.10
CA MET A 24 -16.60 22.53 -13.92
C MET A 24 -16.59 21.00 -14.09
N ARG A 25 -17.66 20.44 -14.67
CA ARG A 25 -17.69 19.01 -15.03
C ARG A 25 -16.55 18.67 -15.98
N ASP A 26 -16.37 19.46 -17.04
CA ASP A 26 -15.36 19.19 -18.05
C ASP A 26 -13.94 19.28 -17.46
N LEU A 27 -13.70 20.25 -16.57
CA LEU A 27 -12.44 20.33 -15.82
C LEU A 27 -12.18 19.09 -14.94
N VAL A 28 -13.22 18.56 -14.27
CA VAL A 28 -13.10 17.33 -13.48
C VAL A 28 -12.83 16.12 -14.38
N LEU A 29 -13.43 16.08 -15.57
CA LEU A 29 -13.22 15.00 -16.53
C LEU A 29 -11.85 15.06 -17.20
N ASP A 30 -11.31 16.25 -17.46
CA ASP A 30 -9.97 16.45 -18.03
C ASP A 30 -8.86 15.95 -17.09
N THR A 31 -9.09 16.02 -15.78
CA THR A 31 -8.15 15.52 -14.76
C THR A 31 -8.35 14.05 -14.42
N ALA A 32 -9.41 13.41 -14.96
CA ALA A 32 -9.76 12.04 -14.61
C ALA A 32 -8.90 11.01 -15.37
N PRO A 33 -8.53 9.88 -14.72
CA PRO A 33 -7.93 8.77 -15.44
C PRO A 33 -8.94 8.16 -16.42
N ALA A 34 -8.47 7.75 -17.60
CA ALA A 34 -9.30 7.18 -18.66
C ALA A 34 -10.19 6.02 -18.18
N SER A 35 -9.71 5.22 -17.21
CA SER A 35 -10.47 4.12 -16.61
C SER A 35 -11.69 4.54 -15.78
N ALA A 36 -11.76 5.81 -15.35
CA ALA A 36 -12.85 6.34 -14.54
C ALA A 36 -13.75 7.32 -15.32
N PHE A 37 -13.37 7.71 -16.55
CA PHE A 37 -14.05 8.74 -17.33
C PHE A 37 -15.54 8.46 -17.50
N GLY A 38 -15.90 7.28 -18.03
CA GLY A 38 -17.31 6.93 -18.28
C GLY A 38 -18.17 6.93 -17.01
N SER A 39 -17.61 6.44 -15.89
CA SER A 39 -18.30 6.45 -14.60
C SER A 39 -18.47 7.87 -14.05
N LEU A 40 -17.45 8.71 -14.16
CA LEU A 40 -17.51 10.11 -13.71
C LEU A 40 -18.49 10.93 -14.56
N VAL A 41 -18.54 10.73 -15.88
CA VAL A 41 -19.56 11.34 -16.74
C VAL A 41 -20.95 10.96 -16.26
N ALA A 42 -21.21 9.67 -16.05
CA ALA A 42 -22.52 9.18 -15.62
C ALA A 42 -22.93 9.75 -14.25
N ILE A 43 -21.98 9.93 -13.33
CA ILE A 43 -22.23 10.49 -12.01
C ILE A 43 -22.46 12.00 -12.08
N LEU A 44 -21.63 12.75 -12.82
CA LEU A 44 -21.63 14.22 -12.80
C LEU A 44 -22.68 14.85 -13.71
N MET A 45 -23.06 14.18 -14.81
CA MET A 45 -24.04 14.70 -15.77
C MET A 45 -25.38 15.12 -15.14
N PRO A 46 -26.03 14.35 -14.24
CA PRO A 46 -27.28 14.76 -13.59
C PRO A 46 -27.15 15.94 -12.61
N TYR A 47 -25.92 16.36 -12.27
CA TYR A 47 -25.66 17.46 -11.35
C TYR A 47 -25.31 18.78 -12.03
N VAL A 48 -25.17 18.81 -13.36
CA VAL A 48 -24.97 20.08 -14.07
C VAL A 48 -26.19 20.97 -13.86
N GLY A 49 -25.96 22.18 -13.35
CA GLY A 49 -27.01 23.14 -12.95
C GLY A 49 -27.56 22.94 -11.53
N ARG A 50 -27.01 22.00 -10.74
CA ARG A 50 -27.32 21.86 -9.31
C ARG A 50 -26.28 22.56 -8.44
N ARG A 51 -26.58 22.76 -7.17
CA ARG A 51 -25.62 23.38 -6.23
C ARG A 51 -24.42 22.47 -5.99
N ILE A 52 -23.23 23.05 -5.89
CA ILE A 52 -21.97 22.31 -5.68
C ILE A 52 -22.05 21.42 -4.43
N HIS A 53 -22.69 21.87 -3.35
CA HIS A 53 -22.81 21.08 -2.13
C HIS A 53 -23.56 19.74 -2.36
N GLU A 54 -24.56 19.69 -3.26
CA GLU A 54 -25.26 18.45 -3.61
C GLU A 54 -24.30 17.46 -4.29
N VAL A 55 -23.40 17.97 -5.14
CA VAL A 55 -22.37 17.17 -5.82
C VAL A 55 -21.36 16.61 -4.82
N ILE A 56 -20.92 17.46 -3.88
CA ILE A 56 -19.98 17.07 -2.83
C ILE A 56 -20.59 15.97 -1.95
N ILE A 57 -21.84 16.12 -1.51
CA ILE A 57 -22.54 15.12 -0.70
C ILE A 57 -22.70 13.81 -1.47
N ALA A 58 -23.11 13.86 -2.74
CA ALA A 58 -23.25 12.67 -3.58
C ALA A 58 -21.91 11.94 -3.76
N MET A 59 -20.83 12.69 -4.01
CA MET A 59 -19.48 12.13 -4.17
C MET A 59 -18.96 11.52 -2.86
N ALA A 60 -19.17 12.18 -1.73
CA ALA A 60 -18.77 11.68 -0.42
C ALA A 60 -19.49 10.38 -0.05
N THR A 61 -20.82 10.35 -0.24
CA THR A 61 -21.63 9.15 0.03
C THR A 61 -21.23 7.98 -0.88
N LEU A 62 -20.96 8.24 -2.16
CA LEU A 62 -20.47 7.21 -3.07
C LEU A 62 -19.06 6.70 -2.67
N GLY A 63 -18.17 7.59 -2.26
CA GLY A 63 -16.85 7.25 -1.76
C GLY A 63 -16.89 6.31 -0.55
N ASP A 64 -17.86 6.52 0.36
CA ASP A 64 -18.09 5.63 1.50
C ASP A 64 -18.58 4.24 1.08
N VAL A 65 -19.49 4.17 0.11
CA VAL A 65 -20.00 2.89 -0.43
C VAL A 65 -18.89 2.10 -1.09
N GLU A 66 -18.09 2.71 -1.96
CA GLU A 66 -16.95 2.06 -2.61
C GLU A 66 -15.87 1.65 -1.60
N SER A 67 -15.62 2.48 -0.59
CA SER A 67 -14.69 2.16 0.50
C SER A 67 -15.15 0.93 1.29
N ARG A 68 -16.44 0.83 1.60
CA ARG A 68 -17.04 -0.36 2.24
C ARG A 68 -16.90 -1.59 1.36
N ARG A 69 -17.21 -1.49 0.06
CA ARG A 69 -17.02 -2.57 -0.91
C ARG A 69 -15.58 -3.07 -0.95
N ARG A 70 -14.61 -2.15 -1.05
CA ARG A 70 -13.17 -2.49 -1.03
C ARG A 70 -12.74 -3.15 0.27
N ARG A 71 -13.26 -2.70 1.42
CA ARG A 71 -13.00 -3.33 2.72
C ARG A 71 -13.56 -4.75 2.77
N LYS A 72 -14.79 -4.96 2.31
CA LYS A 72 -15.43 -6.28 2.26
C LYS A 72 -14.64 -7.23 1.37
N LEU A 73 -14.28 -6.80 0.16
CA LEU A 73 -13.46 -7.60 -0.75
C LEU A 73 -12.10 -7.95 -0.13
N ARG A 74 -11.44 -7.01 0.53
CA ARG A 74 -10.17 -7.28 1.25
C ARG A 74 -10.35 -8.28 2.38
N GLN A 75 -11.46 -8.24 3.11
CA GLN A 75 -11.77 -9.21 4.16
C GLN A 75 -12.07 -10.59 3.57
N GLU A 76 -12.80 -10.67 2.47
CA GLU A 76 -13.07 -11.93 1.75
C GLU A 76 -11.78 -12.54 1.20
N VAL A 77 -10.91 -11.74 0.57
CA VAL A 77 -9.57 -12.18 0.13
C VAL A 77 -8.76 -12.69 1.32
N ARG A 78 -8.75 -11.97 2.45
CA ARG A 78 -8.08 -12.44 3.67
C ARG A 78 -8.70 -13.72 4.23
N ALA A 79 -10.02 -13.85 4.22
CA ALA A 79 -10.72 -15.03 4.68
C ALA A 79 -10.37 -16.24 3.81
N LEU A 80 -10.35 -16.07 2.49
CA LEU A 80 -9.91 -17.08 1.52
C LEU A 80 -8.42 -17.43 1.68
N GLU A 81 -7.56 -16.45 1.99
CA GLU A 81 -6.15 -16.70 2.33
C GLU A 81 -6.00 -17.42 3.68
N THR A 82 -6.87 -17.17 4.67
CA THR A 82 -6.90 -17.92 5.94
C THR A 82 -7.49 -19.32 5.82
N CYS A 83 -8.18 -19.62 4.72
CA CYS A 83 -8.59 -20.97 4.32
C CYS A 83 -7.51 -21.72 3.53
N LYS A 84 -6.29 -21.16 3.37
CA LYS A 84 -5.14 -22.03 3.15
C LYS A 84 -4.92 -22.81 4.43
N PRO A 85 -4.88 -24.16 4.38
CA PRO A 85 -4.74 -24.95 5.59
C PRO A 85 -3.49 -24.47 6.31
N LYS A 86 -3.68 -23.95 7.54
CA LYS A 86 -2.62 -23.87 8.52
C LYS A 86 -2.14 -25.30 8.66
N SER A 87 -1.04 -25.63 8.00
CA SER A 87 -0.32 -26.87 8.27
C SER A 87 0.01 -26.83 9.75
N LYS A 88 -0.77 -27.57 10.54
CA LYS A 88 -0.44 -27.92 11.91
C LYS A 88 0.98 -28.46 11.85
N VAL A 89 1.94 -27.70 12.37
CA VAL A 89 3.24 -28.27 12.74
C VAL A 89 2.97 -29.10 13.99
N LYS A 90 2.48 -30.31 13.77
CA LYS A 90 2.55 -31.42 14.73
C LYS A 90 2.55 -32.69 13.90
N GLY A 91 3.71 -33.33 13.82
CA GLY A 91 3.89 -34.59 13.11
C GLY A 91 5.07 -34.55 12.16
N ARG A 92 6.19 -35.09 12.62
CA ARG A 92 7.29 -35.53 11.77
C ARG A 92 6.73 -36.53 10.75
N GLY A 93 6.65 -36.10 9.50
CA GLY A 93 6.48 -36.95 8.34
C GLY A 93 7.11 -36.22 7.19
N ARG A 94 8.30 -36.67 6.76
CA ARG A 94 9.01 -36.10 5.59
C ARG A 94 8.21 -36.44 4.34
N GLY A 95 7.15 -35.68 4.07
CA GLY A 95 6.56 -35.62 2.74
C GLY A 95 7.55 -34.96 1.76
N PRO A 96 7.34 -35.10 0.44
CA PRO A 96 8.25 -34.54 -0.56
C PRO A 96 8.51 -33.06 -0.28
N GLN A 97 9.76 -32.74 0.03
CA GLN A 97 10.15 -31.41 0.44
C GLN A 97 10.00 -30.46 -0.76
N ARG A 98 8.95 -29.65 -0.74
CA ARG A 98 8.67 -28.68 -1.80
C ARG A 98 9.62 -27.49 -1.67
N VAL A 99 10.62 -27.44 -2.54
CA VAL A 99 11.56 -26.33 -2.64
C VAL A 99 11.31 -25.60 -3.95
N THR A 100 11.13 -24.28 -3.89
CA THR A 100 11.00 -23.47 -5.09
C THR A 100 12.37 -23.28 -5.74
N HIS A 101 12.40 -23.19 -7.06
CA HIS A 101 13.61 -22.90 -7.83
C HIS A 101 14.37 -21.67 -7.28
N THR A 102 13.65 -20.61 -6.93
CA THR A 102 14.19 -19.37 -6.34
C THR A 102 14.81 -19.58 -4.95
N GLN A 103 14.35 -20.56 -4.16
CA GLN A 103 14.94 -20.86 -2.86
C GLN A 103 16.21 -21.70 -3.03
N MET A 104 16.20 -22.73 -3.88
CA MET A 104 17.41 -23.50 -4.20
C MET A 104 18.52 -22.60 -4.73
N TRP A 105 18.17 -21.69 -5.64
CA TRP A 105 19.10 -20.70 -6.19
C TRP A 105 19.75 -19.83 -5.11
N ARG A 106 18.94 -19.31 -4.17
CA ARG A 106 19.45 -18.44 -3.09
C ARG A 106 20.38 -19.20 -2.15
N ASP A 107 20.05 -20.45 -1.82
CA ASP A 107 20.86 -21.28 -0.94
C ASP A 107 22.20 -21.66 -1.61
N LEU A 108 22.18 -22.02 -2.91
CA LEU A 108 23.39 -22.35 -3.68
C LEU A 108 24.33 -21.15 -3.83
N VAL A 109 23.79 -19.96 -4.12
CA VAL A 109 24.58 -18.73 -4.19
C VAL A 109 25.14 -18.36 -2.82
N ALA A 110 24.38 -18.55 -1.74
CA ALA A 110 24.84 -18.29 -0.38
C ALA A 110 25.91 -19.29 0.09
N ALA A 111 25.89 -20.51 -0.42
CA ALA A 111 26.92 -21.52 -0.19
C ALA A 111 28.20 -21.31 -1.03
N GLY A 112 28.25 -20.26 -1.86
CA GLY A 112 29.42 -19.93 -2.67
C GLY A 112 29.58 -20.78 -3.92
N VAL A 113 28.53 -21.49 -4.37
CA VAL A 113 28.57 -22.25 -5.62
C VAL A 113 28.69 -21.26 -6.79
N ASP A 114 29.64 -21.51 -7.68
CA ASP A 114 29.93 -20.64 -8.83
C ASP A 114 28.67 -20.44 -9.68
N ARG A 115 28.30 -19.17 -9.93
CA ARG A 115 27.11 -18.78 -10.70
C ARG A 115 27.10 -19.39 -12.10
N LYS A 116 28.27 -19.63 -12.71
CA LYS A 116 28.38 -20.29 -14.02
C LYS A 116 27.85 -21.73 -14.00
N LYS A 117 27.94 -22.39 -12.84
CA LYS A 117 27.46 -23.77 -12.63
C LYS A 117 25.97 -23.86 -12.27
N ILE A 118 25.33 -22.74 -11.95
CA ILE A 118 23.92 -22.68 -11.52
C ILE A 118 23.04 -22.10 -12.64
N TYR A 119 23.57 -21.19 -13.46
CA TYR A 119 22.81 -20.49 -14.50
C TYR A 119 22.35 -21.41 -15.64
N ARG A 120 21.04 -21.35 -15.96
CA ARG A 120 20.35 -22.15 -17.00
C ARG A 120 20.41 -23.67 -16.82
N GLN A 121 20.71 -24.15 -15.62
CA GLN A 121 20.72 -25.58 -15.35
C GLN A 121 19.30 -26.14 -15.16
N PRO A 122 19.06 -27.41 -15.53
CA PRO A 122 17.78 -28.07 -15.28
C PRO A 122 17.55 -28.24 -13.77
N ASN A 123 16.29 -28.23 -13.38
CA ASN A 123 15.87 -28.33 -11.97
C ASN A 123 16.45 -29.56 -11.25
N ALA A 124 16.69 -30.66 -11.97
CA ALA A 124 17.28 -31.88 -11.42
C ALA A 124 18.71 -31.66 -10.93
N LEU A 125 19.56 -30.97 -11.70
CA LEU A 125 20.95 -30.70 -11.35
C LEU A 125 21.03 -29.69 -10.18
N LEU A 126 20.15 -28.70 -10.17
CA LEU A 126 20.03 -27.77 -9.05
C LEU A 126 19.60 -28.48 -7.75
N LEU A 127 18.71 -29.47 -7.83
CA LEU A 127 18.30 -30.29 -6.69
C LEU A 127 19.44 -31.14 -6.15
N GLU A 128 20.27 -31.72 -7.01
CA GLU A 128 21.44 -32.50 -6.58
C GLU A 128 22.47 -31.63 -5.86
N LEU A 129 22.82 -30.49 -6.45
CA LEU A 129 23.72 -29.52 -5.81
C LEU A 129 23.15 -29.03 -4.48
N TRP A 130 21.84 -28.79 -4.42
CA TRP A 130 21.17 -28.30 -3.21
C TRP A 130 21.10 -29.38 -2.13
N LYS A 131 20.92 -30.66 -2.48
CA LYS A 131 20.99 -31.80 -1.54
C LYS A 131 22.39 -32.02 -0.95
N GLN A 132 23.44 -31.61 -1.67
CA GLN A 132 24.83 -31.67 -1.19
C GLN A 132 25.17 -30.55 -0.19
N LEU A 133 24.33 -29.52 -0.07
CA LEU A 133 24.51 -28.47 0.95
C LEU A 133 24.22 -28.99 2.36
N CYS A 134 24.89 -28.43 3.36
CA CYS A 134 24.58 -28.74 4.75
C CYS A 134 23.15 -28.28 5.11
N PRO A 135 22.43 -28.98 6.01
CA PRO A 135 21.07 -28.61 6.43
C PRO A 135 20.94 -27.18 6.97
N GLU A 136 22.03 -26.61 7.49
CA GLU A 136 22.12 -25.23 7.99
C GLU A 136 22.21 -24.18 6.87
N GLN A 137 22.68 -24.59 5.69
CA GLN A 137 22.75 -23.77 4.48
C GLN A 137 21.47 -23.90 3.65
N GLN A 138 20.77 -25.02 3.77
CA GLN A 138 19.45 -25.24 3.19
C GLN A 138 18.40 -24.39 3.92
N PHE A 139 17.54 -23.70 3.16
CA PHE A 139 16.50 -22.82 3.70
C PHE A 139 17.04 -21.68 4.55
N ARG A 140 18.10 -21.00 4.09
CA ARG A 140 18.53 -19.79 4.77
C ARG A 140 17.40 -18.77 4.70
N ARG A 141 16.66 -18.64 5.80
CA ARG A 141 15.62 -17.64 5.95
C ARG A 141 16.32 -16.30 5.82
N SER A 142 15.86 -15.48 4.88
CA SER A 142 16.22 -14.08 4.86
C SER A 142 15.87 -13.51 6.24
N LEU A 143 16.88 -13.29 7.07
CA LEU A 143 16.78 -12.36 8.19
C LEU A 143 16.39 -11.04 7.55
N LYS A 144 15.08 -10.75 7.50
CA LYS A 144 14.60 -9.40 7.28
C LYS A 144 15.30 -8.59 8.37
N LYS A 145 16.28 -7.76 7.97
CA LYS A 145 16.93 -6.79 8.84
C LYS A 145 15.80 -6.00 9.49
N SER A 146 15.50 -6.32 10.74
CA SER A 146 14.71 -5.49 11.62
C SER A 146 15.56 -4.25 11.90
N ARG A 147 15.50 -3.26 11.01
CA ARG A 147 15.82 -1.89 11.40
C ARG A 147 14.62 -1.41 12.21
N LYS A 148 14.61 -1.72 13.52
CA LYS A 148 13.92 -0.85 14.48
C LYS A 148 14.74 0.43 14.54
N ALA A 149 14.52 1.34 13.59
CA ALA A 149 14.82 2.74 13.85
C ALA A 149 13.87 3.17 14.97
N ARG A 150 14.41 3.61 16.10
CA ARG A 150 13.63 4.40 17.05
C ARG A 150 13.08 5.60 16.27
N PRO A 151 11.79 5.93 16.35
CA PRO A 151 11.36 7.26 15.94
C PRO A 151 12.08 8.24 16.87
N VAL A 152 12.92 9.10 16.29
CA VAL A 152 13.41 10.30 16.97
C VAL A 152 12.17 11.09 17.37
N SER A 153 12.04 11.41 18.64
CA SER A 153 10.87 12.13 19.14
C SER A 153 10.94 13.58 18.64
N LEU A 154 9.79 14.20 18.41
CA LEU A 154 9.71 15.64 18.06
C LEU A 154 10.35 16.55 19.13
N GLN A 155 10.59 16.03 20.35
CA GLN A 155 11.29 16.76 21.41
C GLN A 155 12.80 16.85 21.12
N ASP A 156 13.40 15.82 20.52
CA ASP A 156 14.82 15.83 20.17
C ASP A 156 15.14 16.79 19.01
N PHE A 157 14.16 17.10 18.15
CA PHE A 157 14.33 18.04 17.04
C PHE A 157 14.29 19.51 17.50
N MET A 158 13.52 19.82 18.55
CA MET A 158 13.44 21.19 19.07
C MET A 158 14.57 21.56 20.04
N GLN A 159 15.31 20.57 20.56
CA GLN A 159 16.46 20.83 21.42
C GLN A 159 17.73 21.28 20.65
N LEU A 160 17.84 20.94 19.36
CA LEU A 160 19.01 21.29 18.54
C LEU A 160 18.98 22.72 17.96
N GLU A 161 17.85 23.41 18.02
CA GLU A 161 17.69 24.73 17.42
C GLU A 161 17.84 25.89 18.44
N VAL A 162 18.01 25.58 19.73
CA VAL A 162 18.21 26.57 20.80
C VAL A 162 19.70 26.81 21.11
N ASP A 163 20.58 25.84 20.82
CA ASP A 163 22.02 25.95 21.15
C ASP A 163 22.89 26.56 20.03
N SER A 164 22.31 27.01 18.90
CA SER A 164 23.04 27.69 17.81
C SER A 164 22.88 29.22 17.77
N PHE A 165 22.25 29.83 18.78
CA PHE A 165 22.02 31.29 18.82
C PHE A 165 22.60 32.00 20.07
N GLN A 166 23.67 31.48 20.66
CA GLN A 166 24.56 32.27 21.53
C GLN A 166 26.02 31.81 21.38
N LEU A 167 26.73 32.43 20.45
CA LEU A 167 28.17 32.68 20.49
C LEU A 167 28.47 33.74 19.42
N ASP A 168 28.07 34.97 19.73
CA ASP A 168 28.86 36.17 19.40
C ASP A 168 29.58 36.60 20.68
#